data_AF-A0A958PHV8-F1
#
_entry.id   AF-A0A958PHV8-F1
#
_cell.length_a   1.000
_cell.length_b   1.000
_cell.length_c   1.000
_cell.angle_alpha   90.00
_cell.angle_beta   90.00
_cell.angle_gamma   90.00
#
_symmetry.space_group_name_H-M   'P 1'
#
loop_
_entity.id
_entity.type
_entity.pdbx_description
1 polymer ?
#
loop_
_entity_poly.entity_id
_entity_poly.type
_entity_poly.pdbx_seq_one_letter_code
_entity_poly.pdbx_strand_id
1 'polypeptide(L)'
;MYFKYLVMTLATISFTGCLVNDTSVTPEFSEKEIENTKKELTQKANCYTVEEENSPVENEDDISHLSSTWCYYTDTSSQETYIFNGDESNLDGGLFAIIRHNENGDHEVIHGSMSNGEMTYHRANPESPNPLPIPINESEIATRYPHSLIEFTREISKNFLELDYKAKNYVEPPPERYNYEDSLYYITAGESEVHLEKEKQPWNGWFWPFGSLTANSNSPLHIFDRFVEKYLGKKGKASEWEDHNRPGNVVGGHCNGWSAASILYPEPEEKVYSPELGQDIDRKTSKALLTVSSFCVHWAFYGKRFYLSSPKDEEEDIAPELFHKVLLYYIKKLGKPVAMDYYPGYWVDNTVISGYKFKIKRLEDHEYKYRVDADLTTHYYTENDKKGVAPIKIRSYSYYLDVDDNGIITKGKWISKNPDFMWVPLAARNCGRQNPHVTKELVEKIVYRTPTIQDPGQDPG
;
A
#
# COMPACT_ATOMS: atom_id res chain seq x y z
N MET A 1 41.41 -27.12 23.61
CA MET A 1 40.61 -26.24 22.74
C MET A 1 39.18 -26.27 23.27
N TYR A 2 38.78 -25.23 24.01
CA TYR A 2 37.45 -25.15 24.65
C TYR A 2 36.44 -24.54 23.67
N PHE A 3 35.40 -25.30 23.31
CA PHE A 3 34.20 -24.76 22.68
C PHE A 3 33.19 -24.39 23.78
N LYS A 4 32.87 -23.09 23.90
CA LYS A 4 31.77 -22.58 24.73
C LYS A 4 30.51 -22.55 23.87
N TYR A 5 29.48 -23.30 24.29
CA TYR A 5 28.12 -23.17 23.79
C TYR A 5 27.47 -21.93 24.43
N LEU A 6 27.02 -20.99 23.61
CA LEU A 6 26.16 -19.89 24.00
C LEU A 6 24.71 -20.38 23.90
N VAL A 7 24.05 -20.59 25.04
CA VAL A 7 22.62 -20.88 25.13
C VAL A 7 21.91 -19.52 25.20
N MET A 8 21.28 -19.12 24.11
CA MET A 8 20.34 -17.99 24.09
C MET A 8 18.97 -18.48 24.56
N THR A 9 18.54 -18.00 25.71
CA THR A 9 17.19 -18.21 26.26
C THR A 9 16.21 -17.33 25.47
N LEU A 10 15.33 -17.95 24.68
CA LEU A 10 14.19 -17.28 24.05
C LEU A 10 13.15 -16.94 25.12
N ALA A 11 13.00 -15.65 25.42
CA ALA A 11 11.85 -15.15 26.16
C ALA A 11 10.65 -15.11 25.20
N THR A 12 9.62 -15.91 25.50
CA THR A 12 8.31 -15.82 24.83
C THR A 12 7.63 -14.53 25.26
N ILE A 13 7.69 -13.51 24.40
CA ILE A 13 6.87 -12.29 24.50
C ILE A 13 5.53 -12.61 23.84
N SER A 14 4.45 -12.59 24.62
CA SER A 14 3.08 -12.64 24.12
C SER A 14 2.74 -11.27 23.54
N PHE A 15 2.78 -11.15 22.21
CA PHE A 15 2.30 -9.96 21.49
C PHE A 15 0.76 -9.94 21.49
N THR A 16 0.16 -9.17 22.40
CA THR A 16 -1.20 -8.64 22.22
C THR A 16 -1.07 -7.45 21.27
N GLY A 17 -1.17 -7.73 19.96
CA GLY A 17 -1.05 -6.75 18.89
C GLY A 17 -2.28 -5.84 18.79
N CYS A 18 -2.42 -4.91 19.73
CA CYS A 18 -3.12 -3.67 19.42
C CYS A 18 -2.24 -2.86 18.47
N LEU A 19 -2.82 -1.97 17.65
CA LEU A 19 -2.09 -0.92 16.94
C LEU A 19 -1.37 -0.05 18.01
N VAL A 20 -0.17 -0.48 18.41
CA VAL A 20 0.63 0.27 19.37
C VAL A 20 1.13 1.46 18.60
N ASN A 21 0.50 2.62 18.82
CA ASN A 21 1.14 3.90 18.51
C ASN A 21 2.54 3.82 19.12
N ASP A 22 3.55 3.72 18.27
CA ASP A 22 4.94 3.72 18.67
C ASP A 22 5.13 4.91 19.62
N THR A 23 5.38 4.61 20.90
CA THR A 23 5.56 5.60 21.97
C THR A 23 6.89 6.33 21.84
N SER A 24 7.57 6.18 20.70
CA SER A 24 8.64 7.09 20.33
C SER A 24 8.18 8.54 20.53
N VAL A 25 8.98 9.29 21.28
CA VAL A 25 8.66 10.64 21.69
C VAL A 25 8.65 11.51 20.44
N THR A 26 7.48 11.70 19.83
CA THR A 26 7.31 12.70 18.78
C THR A 26 7.70 14.04 19.40
N PRO A 27 8.66 14.78 18.81
CA PRO A 27 9.03 16.07 19.35
C PRO A 27 7.81 17.00 19.39
N GLU A 28 7.66 17.73 20.49
CA GLU A 28 6.70 18.83 20.53
C GLU A 28 7.25 20.01 19.73
N PHE A 29 6.64 20.29 18.58
CA PHE A 29 6.95 21.47 17.78
C PHE A 29 6.35 22.72 18.40
N SER A 30 7.12 23.80 18.46
CA SER A 30 6.65 25.09 18.96
C SER A 30 5.63 25.71 18.01
N GLU A 31 4.73 26.55 18.54
CA GLU A 31 3.78 27.31 17.72
C GLU A 31 4.46 28.14 16.62
N LYS A 32 5.67 28.63 16.90
CA LYS A 32 6.46 29.38 15.93
C LYS A 32 6.92 28.50 14.77
N GLU A 33 7.34 27.27 15.02
CA GLU A 33 7.71 26.32 13.98
C GLU A 33 6.49 25.97 13.13
N ILE A 34 5.36 25.65 13.76
CA ILE A 34 4.12 25.30 13.05
C ILE A 34 3.66 26.45 12.14
N GLU A 35 3.63 27.69 12.63
CA GLU A 35 3.22 28.83 11.79
C GLU A 35 4.25 29.19 10.71
N ASN A 36 5.54 28.99 10.97
CA ASN A 36 6.54 29.15 9.91
C ASN A 36 6.33 28.12 8.80
N THR A 37 6.18 26.84 9.14
CA THR A 37 5.91 25.78 8.16
C THR A 37 4.62 26.05 7.39
N LYS A 38 3.55 26.44 8.07
CA LYS A 38 2.29 26.82 7.42
C LYS A 38 2.48 27.92 6.39
N LYS A 39 3.20 28.98 6.76
CA LYS A 39 3.52 30.08 5.87
C LYS A 39 4.36 29.61 4.68
N GLU A 40 5.36 28.77 4.90
CA GLU A 40 6.21 28.25 3.82
C GLU A 40 5.43 27.37 2.85
N LEU A 41 4.66 26.39 3.34
CA LEU A 41 3.81 25.54 2.51
C LEU A 41 2.84 26.39 1.69
N THR A 42 2.15 27.35 2.32
CA THR A 42 1.23 28.27 1.62
C THR A 42 1.90 29.09 0.52
N GLN A 43 3.15 29.49 0.71
CA GLN A 43 3.86 30.37 -0.23
C GLN A 43 4.61 29.63 -1.33
N LYS A 44 5.05 28.40 -1.06
CA LYS A 44 6.05 27.70 -1.87
C LYS A 44 5.57 26.33 -2.37
N ALA A 45 4.53 25.72 -1.79
CA ALA A 45 4.05 24.44 -2.26
C ALA A 45 3.21 24.59 -3.54
N ASN A 46 3.53 23.82 -4.56
CA ASN A 46 2.74 23.71 -5.78
C ASN A 46 1.89 22.46 -5.70
N CYS A 47 0.57 22.63 -5.67
CA CYS A 47 -0.37 21.52 -5.61
C CYS A 47 -1.08 21.32 -6.96
N TYR A 48 -1.40 20.07 -7.26
CA TYR A 48 -2.01 19.63 -8.52
C TYR A 48 -3.14 18.67 -8.25
N THR A 49 -4.25 18.81 -8.97
CA THR A 49 -5.34 17.82 -8.96
C THR A 49 -5.03 16.75 -9.99
N VAL A 50 -4.64 15.57 -9.52
CA VAL A 50 -4.17 14.46 -10.34
C VAL A 50 -5.31 13.50 -10.57
N GLU A 51 -5.68 13.29 -11.83
CA GLU A 51 -6.56 12.19 -12.20
C GLU A 51 -5.78 10.88 -12.15
N GLU A 52 -6.32 9.90 -11.43
CA GLU A 52 -5.66 8.61 -11.29
C GLU A 52 -5.96 7.73 -12.52
N GLU A 53 -5.02 7.77 -13.46
CA GLU A 53 -4.91 6.79 -14.53
C GLU A 53 -4.77 5.40 -13.89
N ASN A 54 -5.65 4.45 -14.21
CA ASN A 54 -5.72 3.08 -13.68
C ASN A 54 -6.62 2.82 -12.46
N SER A 55 -7.62 3.66 -12.17
CA SER A 55 -8.70 3.18 -11.30
C SER A 55 -9.37 1.95 -11.92
N PRO A 56 -9.56 0.83 -11.21
CA PRO A 56 -10.15 -0.38 -11.76
C PRO A 56 -11.66 -0.17 -11.99
N VAL A 57 -12.05 0.57 -13.02
CA VAL A 57 -13.47 0.80 -13.37
C VAL A 57 -13.98 -0.37 -14.21
N GLU A 58 -15.10 -0.97 -13.83
CA GLU A 58 -15.68 -2.09 -14.58
C GLU A 58 -16.24 -1.67 -15.96
N ASN A 59 -16.60 -0.39 -16.13
CA ASN A 59 -17.12 0.18 -17.38
C ASN A 59 -16.53 1.58 -17.64
N GLU A 60 -16.13 1.85 -18.89
CA GLU A 60 -15.65 3.17 -19.33
C GLU A 60 -16.70 4.29 -19.17
N ASP A 61 -17.98 3.94 -19.04
CA ASP A 61 -19.06 4.91 -18.86
C ASP A 61 -19.23 5.40 -17.41
N ASP A 62 -18.53 4.78 -16.44
CA ASP A 62 -18.61 5.09 -15.00
C ASP A 62 -17.35 5.84 -14.50
N ILE A 63 -16.64 6.51 -15.42
CA ILE A 63 -15.47 7.36 -15.12
C ILE A 63 -15.96 8.64 -14.44
N SER A 64 -16.37 8.51 -13.18
CA SER A 64 -16.10 9.59 -12.25
C SER A 64 -14.58 9.64 -12.12
N HIS A 65 -13.97 10.68 -12.71
CA HIS A 65 -12.53 10.89 -12.62
C HIS A 65 -12.15 11.01 -11.15
N LEU A 66 -11.60 9.93 -10.61
CA LEU A 66 -11.04 9.96 -9.28
C LEU A 66 -9.83 10.86 -9.35
N SER A 67 -9.90 11.96 -8.61
CA SER A 67 -8.79 12.87 -8.48
C SER A 67 -8.30 12.89 -7.04
N SER A 68 -6.99 13.08 -6.92
CA SER A 68 -6.33 13.36 -5.66
C SER A 68 -5.43 14.58 -5.79
N THR A 69 -5.35 15.39 -4.75
CA THR A 69 -4.50 16.58 -4.72
C THR A 69 -3.14 16.21 -4.20
N TRP A 70 -2.10 16.51 -4.97
CA TRP A 70 -0.71 16.26 -4.60
C TRP A 70 0.09 17.53 -4.62
N CYS A 71 0.89 17.74 -3.58
CA CYS A 71 1.68 18.94 -3.39
C CYS A 71 3.18 18.63 -3.44
N TYR A 72 3.91 19.53 -4.08
CA TYR A 72 5.36 19.55 -4.16
C TYR A 72 5.86 20.78 -3.42
N TYR A 73 6.76 20.59 -2.47
CA TYR A 73 7.40 21.67 -1.75
C TYR A 73 8.90 21.49 -1.80
N THR A 74 9.65 22.45 -2.34
CA THR A 74 11.12 22.38 -2.38
C THR A 74 11.73 23.33 -1.36
N ASP A 75 12.46 22.77 -0.39
CA ASP A 75 13.31 23.51 0.53
C ASP A 75 14.72 23.63 -0.08
N THR A 76 15.01 24.82 -0.60
CA THR A 76 16.29 25.11 -1.24
C THR A 76 17.47 25.12 -0.27
N SER A 77 17.22 25.26 1.04
CA SER A 77 18.29 25.27 2.04
C SER A 77 18.84 23.86 2.33
N SER A 78 17.96 22.86 2.27
CA SER A 78 18.29 21.44 2.48
C SER A 78 18.47 20.67 1.17
N GLN A 79 18.13 21.26 0.02
CA GLN A 79 18.05 20.57 -1.28
C GLN A 79 17.10 19.35 -1.22
N GLU A 80 15.99 19.51 -0.49
CA GLU A 80 14.96 18.50 -0.34
C GLU A 80 13.67 18.94 -1.05
N THR A 81 13.07 18.04 -1.81
CA THR A 81 11.72 18.20 -2.36
C THR A 81 10.77 17.24 -1.65
N TYR A 82 9.74 17.77 -1.04
CA TYR A 82 8.69 17.03 -0.36
C TYR A 82 7.53 16.78 -1.32
N ILE A 83 7.02 15.56 -1.31
CA ILE A 83 5.81 15.16 -2.01
C ILE A 83 4.81 14.64 -0.99
N PHE A 84 3.59 15.16 -1.00
CA PHE A 84 2.54 14.69 -0.11
C PHE A 84 1.13 14.87 -0.69
N ASN A 85 0.21 14.00 -0.29
CA ASN A 85 -1.21 14.13 -0.64
C ASN A 85 -1.89 15.20 0.25
N GLY A 86 -2.70 16.07 -0.36
CA GLY A 86 -3.36 17.21 0.29
C GLY A 86 -4.90 17.13 0.32
N ASP A 87 -5.49 15.95 0.13
CA ASP A 87 -6.96 15.80 0.09
C ASP A 87 -7.61 15.77 1.48
N GLU A 88 -6.83 15.44 2.51
CA GLU A 88 -7.32 15.26 3.87
C GLU A 88 -6.81 16.35 4.82
N SER A 89 -7.51 16.53 5.94
CA SER A 89 -7.08 17.45 7.01
C SER A 89 -5.82 16.98 7.75
N ASN A 90 -5.37 15.75 7.48
CA ASN A 90 -4.19 15.13 8.04
C ASN A 90 -3.44 14.42 6.91
N LEU A 91 -2.12 14.60 6.81
CA LEU A 91 -1.32 13.92 5.80
C LEU A 91 -1.11 12.46 6.22
N ASP A 92 -1.19 11.54 5.27
CA ASP A 92 -0.88 10.13 5.49
C ASP A 92 0.61 9.86 5.22
N GLY A 93 1.29 9.23 6.18
CA GLY A 93 2.72 8.91 6.04
C GLY A 93 3.03 7.99 4.87
N GLY A 94 2.09 7.12 4.46
CA GLY A 94 2.23 6.26 3.29
C GLY A 94 2.12 7.01 1.96
N LEU A 95 1.69 8.28 2.02
CA LEU A 95 1.56 9.20 0.89
C LEU A 95 2.52 10.38 1.00
N PHE A 96 3.57 10.23 1.80
CA PHE A 96 4.58 11.25 2.06
C PHE A 96 5.95 10.75 1.61
N ALA A 97 6.68 11.59 0.88
CA ALA A 97 8.05 11.32 0.47
C ALA A 97 8.93 12.59 0.51
N ILE A 98 10.23 12.36 0.67
CA ILE A 98 11.29 13.35 0.60
C ILE A 98 12.26 12.92 -0.49
N ILE A 99 12.48 13.76 -1.48
CA ILE A 99 13.51 13.61 -2.50
C ILE A 99 14.72 14.42 -2.05
N ARG A 100 15.85 13.77 -1.85
CA ARG A 100 17.13 14.42 -1.58
C ARG A 100 17.94 14.49 -2.86
N HIS A 101 18.26 15.71 -3.29
CA HIS A 101 19.07 15.93 -4.48
C HIS A 101 20.56 15.90 -4.09
N ASN A 102 21.35 15.10 -4.80
CA ASN A 102 22.80 15.06 -4.64
C ASN A 102 23.48 16.02 -5.63
N GLU A 103 24.72 16.43 -5.34
CA GLU A 103 25.50 17.35 -6.19
C GLU A 103 25.69 16.84 -7.63
N ASN A 104 25.64 15.52 -7.83
CA ASN A 104 25.80 14.89 -9.14
C ASN A 104 24.52 14.84 -9.99
N GLY A 105 23.39 15.34 -9.46
CA GLY A 105 22.08 15.26 -10.11
C GLY A 105 21.32 13.95 -9.86
N ASP A 106 21.93 12.98 -9.18
CA ASP A 106 21.24 11.82 -8.63
C ASP A 106 20.31 12.25 -7.50
N HIS A 107 19.28 11.46 -7.23
CA HIS A 107 18.37 11.70 -6.13
C HIS A 107 18.11 10.44 -5.33
N GLU A 108 17.81 10.61 -4.06
CA GLU A 108 17.32 9.54 -3.21
C GLU A 108 15.89 9.87 -2.78
N VAL A 109 15.03 8.87 -2.70
CA VAL A 109 13.66 9.02 -2.20
C VAL A 109 13.56 8.37 -0.83
N ILE A 110 13.16 9.12 0.18
CA ILE A 110 12.74 8.61 1.48
C ILE A 110 11.22 8.62 1.48
N HIS A 111 10.56 7.47 1.67
CA HIS A 111 9.10 7.41 1.65
C HIS A 111 8.55 6.54 2.77
N GLY A 112 7.32 6.82 3.19
CA GLY A 112 6.60 5.96 4.12
C GLY A 112 6.00 4.73 3.45
N SER A 113 5.78 3.69 4.24
CA SER A 113 5.14 2.44 3.81
C SER A 113 4.35 1.85 4.98
N MET A 114 3.03 1.81 4.84
CA MET A 114 2.13 1.11 5.75
C MET A 114 2.08 -0.38 5.42
N SER A 115 2.27 -1.25 6.40
CA SER A 115 2.01 -2.69 6.27
C SER A 115 1.69 -3.30 7.63
N ASN A 116 0.70 -4.19 7.68
CA ASN A 116 0.35 -4.91 8.91
C ASN A 116 0.06 -3.97 10.12
N GLY A 117 -0.52 -2.80 9.85
CA GLY A 117 -0.82 -1.77 10.84
C GLY A 117 0.38 -0.94 11.29
N GLU A 118 1.55 -1.15 10.70
CA GLU A 118 2.80 -0.47 11.04
C GLU A 118 3.24 0.46 9.92
N MET A 119 3.55 1.72 10.27
CA MET A 119 4.16 2.68 9.38
C MET A 119 5.68 2.60 9.52
N THR A 120 6.37 2.43 8.40
CA THR A 120 7.84 2.38 8.32
C THR A 120 8.35 3.33 7.23
N TYR A 121 9.61 3.76 7.30
CA TYR A 121 10.20 4.68 6.33
C TYR A 121 11.44 4.05 5.68
N HIS A 122 11.58 4.24 4.36
CA HIS A 122 12.56 3.51 3.56
C HIS A 122 13.27 4.38 2.53
N ARG A 123 14.50 4.02 2.18
CA ARG A 123 15.25 4.63 1.07
C ARG A 123 15.02 3.87 -0.23
N ALA A 124 14.70 4.62 -1.28
CA ALA A 124 14.67 4.18 -2.67
C ALA A 124 15.71 4.98 -3.46
N ASN A 125 16.54 4.26 -4.23
CA ASN A 125 17.46 4.87 -5.19
C ASN A 125 16.73 5.19 -6.52
N PRO A 126 17.34 5.95 -7.45
CA PRO A 126 16.73 6.32 -8.73
C PRO A 126 16.25 5.12 -9.57
N GLU A 127 16.91 3.97 -9.43
CA GLU A 127 16.58 2.77 -10.19
C GLU A 127 15.39 2.00 -9.60
N SER A 128 14.94 2.38 -8.40
CA SER A 128 13.81 1.74 -7.74
C SER A 128 12.49 2.06 -8.42
N PRO A 129 11.52 1.14 -8.40
CA PRO A 129 10.16 1.45 -8.82
C PRO A 129 9.64 2.66 -8.03
N ASN A 130 8.97 3.59 -8.71
CA ASN A 130 8.36 4.74 -8.06
C ASN A 130 7.40 4.26 -6.95
N PRO A 131 7.62 4.63 -5.68
CA PRO A 131 6.80 4.16 -4.57
C PRO A 131 5.48 4.93 -4.42
N LEU A 132 5.23 5.96 -5.25
CA LEU A 132 4.06 6.83 -5.18
C LEU A 132 3.10 6.59 -6.38
N PRO A 133 1.81 6.93 -6.24
CA PRO A 133 0.83 6.93 -7.35
C PRO A 133 1.06 8.04 -8.38
N ILE A 134 2.00 8.94 -8.14
CA ILE A 134 2.24 10.13 -8.96
C ILE A 134 3.71 10.19 -9.38
N PRO A 135 4.05 10.91 -10.47
CA PRO A 135 5.44 11.16 -10.84
C PRO A 135 6.25 11.74 -9.68
N ILE A 136 7.54 11.43 -9.62
CA ILE A 136 8.46 12.00 -8.62
C ILE A 136 8.92 13.41 -9.05
N ASN A 137 8.99 13.64 -10.36
CA ASN A 137 9.42 14.91 -10.93
C ASN A 137 8.22 15.85 -11.13
N GLU A 138 8.22 16.98 -10.42
CA GLU A 138 7.17 17.99 -10.49
C GLU A 138 6.87 18.47 -11.91
N SER A 139 7.89 18.60 -12.77
CA SER A 139 7.71 19.08 -14.14
C SER A 139 6.86 18.13 -15.00
N GLU A 140 6.86 16.83 -14.69
CA GLU A 140 6.00 15.85 -15.37
C GLU A 140 4.54 16.01 -14.98
N ILE A 141 4.27 16.41 -13.73
CA ILE A 141 2.90 16.63 -13.24
C ILE A 141 2.35 17.99 -13.69
N ALA A 142 3.20 19.02 -13.66
CA ALA A 142 2.81 20.40 -13.95
C ALA A 142 2.39 20.62 -15.41
N THR A 143 2.86 19.76 -16.31
CA THR A 143 2.50 19.79 -17.74
C THR A 143 1.20 19.07 -18.05
N ARG A 144 0.71 18.22 -17.15
CA ARG A 144 -0.44 17.33 -17.38
C ARG A 144 -1.67 17.72 -16.57
N TYR A 145 -1.48 18.22 -15.36
CA TYR A 145 -2.55 18.39 -14.39
C TYR A 145 -2.75 19.85 -13.98
N PRO A 146 -4.00 20.27 -13.71
CA PRO A 146 -4.29 21.61 -13.27
C PRO A 146 -3.74 21.86 -11.86
N HIS A 147 -3.31 23.10 -11.61
CA HIS A 147 -2.96 23.56 -10.27
C HIS A 147 -4.19 23.54 -9.35
N SER A 148 -3.95 23.14 -8.10
CA SER A 148 -4.93 23.15 -7.02
C SER A 148 -4.52 24.16 -5.95
N LEU A 149 -5.49 24.84 -5.35
CA LEU A 149 -5.28 25.73 -4.22
C LEU A 149 -5.64 24.98 -2.93
N ILE A 150 -4.63 24.74 -2.10
CA ILE A 150 -4.80 24.13 -0.78
C ILE A 150 -4.60 25.20 0.30
N GLU A 151 -5.54 25.25 1.24
CA GLU A 151 -5.39 26.04 2.46
C GLU A 151 -4.65 25.18 3.51
N PHE A 152 -3.38 25.48 3.74
CA PHE A 152 -2.60 24.80 4.76
C PHE A 152 -3.02 25.28 6.16
N THR A 153 -3.71 24.40 6.89
CA THR A 153 -4.12 24.67 8.27
C THR A 153 -2.95 24.50 9.24
N ARG A 154 -3.17 24.88 10.50
CA ARG A 154 -2.21 24.65 11.57
C ARG A 154 -1.98 23.15 11.78
N GLU A 155 -3.05 22.36 11.69
CA GLU A 155 -3.05 20.90 11.86
C GLU A 155 -2.24 20.21 10.77
N ILE A 156 -2.46 20.56 9.49
CA ILE A 156 -1.71 20.03 8.36
C ILE A 156 -0.21 20.36 8.52
N SER A 157 0.10 21.59 8.91
CA SER A 157 1.49 22.05 9.06
C SER A 157 2.23 21.36 10.21
N LYS A 158 1.51 21.11 11.32
CA LYS A 158 2.05 20.30 12.42
C LYS A 158 2.29 18.86 11.98
N ASN A 159 1.33 18.25 11.29
CA ASN A 159 1.47 16.87 10.83
C ASN A 159 2.57 16.72 9.77
N PHE A 160 2.77 17.71 8.89
CA PHE A 160 3.92 17.76 7.99
C PHE A 160 5.25 17.69 8.73
N LEU A 161 5.42 18.49 9.81
CA LEU A 161 6.63 18.46 10.64
C LEU A 161 6.83 17.09 11.33
N GLU A 162 5.75 16.46 11.80
CA GLU A 162 5.81 15.13 12.39
C GLU A 162 6.24 14.06 11.37
N LEU A 163 5.70 14.10 10.16
CA LEU A 163 6.09 13.18 9.09
C LEU A 163 7.51 13.41 8.60
N ASP A 164 7.94 14.66 8.45
CA ASP A 164 9.32 15.00 8.12
C ASP A 164 10.29 14.45 9.16
N TYR A 165 10.02 14.72 10.44
CA TYR A 165 10.83 14.20 11.55
C TYR A 165 10.90 12.67 11.52
N LYS A 166 9.75 12.00 11.38
CA LYS A 166 9.70 10.53 11.35
C LYS A 166 10.46 9.97 10.15
N ALA A 167 10.25 10.51 8.96
CA ALA A 167 10.93 10.09 7.74
C ALA A 167 12.44 10.25 7.87
N LYS A 168 12.94 11.33 8.47
CA LYS A 168 14.37 11.58 8.62
C LYS A 168 15.04 10.74 9.70
N ASN A 169 14.33 10.39 10.78
CA ASN A 169 14.92 9.71 11.94
C ASN A 169 14.67 8.20 12.00
N TYR A 170 13.61 7.70 11.36
CA TYR A 170 13.27 6.27 11.37
C TYR A 170 13.64 5.54 10.08
N VAL A 171 14.04 6.26 9.03
CA VAL A 171 14.61 5.64 7.84
C VAL A 171 15.94 4.97 8.19
N GLU A 172 16.25 3.85 7.56
CA GLU A 172 17.54 3.18 7.71
C GLU A 172 18.71 4.14 7.42
N PRO A 173 19.90 3.95 8.00
CA PRO A 173 21.05 4.77 7.64
C PRO A 173 21.42 4.56 6.16
N PRO A 174 21.93 5.59 5.47
CA PRO A 174 22.44 5.42 4.11
C PRO A 174 23.60 4.41 4.11
N PRO A 175 23.81 3.67 3.03
CA PRO A 175 24.97 2.79 2.92
C PRO A 175 26.28 3.59 3.03
N GLU A 176 27.26 3.09 3.79
CA GLU A 176 28.55 3.79 3.99
C GLU A 176 29.31 4.02 2.67
N ARG A 177 29.13 3.11 1.69
CA ARG A 177 29.65 3.20 0.34
C ARG A 177 28.65 2.61 -0.63
N TYR A 178 28.44 3.28 -1.75
CA TYR A 178 27.69 2.71 -2.86
C TYR A 178 28.61 1.82 -3.70
N ASN A 179 28.36 0.51 -3.69
CA ASN A 179 28.92 -0.42 -4.65
C ASN A 179 27.76 -0.93 -5.52
N TYR A 180 27.94 -0.94 -6.84
CA TYR A 180 26.92 -1.47 -7.75
C TYR A 180 26.57 -2.92 -7.43
N GLU A 181 27.52 -3.72 -6.97
CA GLU A 181 27.26 -5.11 -6.55
C GLU A 181 26.35 -5.23 -5.32
N ASP A 182 26.27 -4.16 -4.51
CA ASP A 182 25.35 -4.06 -3.37
C ASP A 182 23.97 -3.52 -3.78
N SER A 183 23.83 -3.05 -5.03
CA SER A 183 22.53 -2.62 -5.55
C SER A 183 21.54 -3.77 -5.52
N LEU A 184 20.33 -3.47 -5.05
CA LEU A 184 19.23 -4.42 -5.07
C LEU A 184 18.96 -4.98 -6.48
N TYR A 185 19.27 -4.20 -7.52
CA TYR A 185 19.00 -4.49 -8.93
C TYR A 185 20.23 -4.98 -9.71
N TYR A 186 21.34 -5.26 -9.02
CA TYR A 186 22.46 -5.98 -9.59
C TYR A 186 22.09 -7.46 -9.76
N ILE A 187 22.28 -7.99 -10.97
CA ILE A 187 21.89 -9.37 -11.28
C ILE A 187 23.10 -10.31 -11.25
N THR A 188 22.91 -11.47 -10.64
CA THR A 188 23.88 -12.58 -10.69
C THR A 188 23.20 -13.85 -11.15
N ALA A 189 23.92 -14.68 -11.91
CA ALA A 189 23.44 -16.02 -12.24
C ALA A 189 23.43 -16.89 -10.98
N GLY A 190 22.40 -17.71 -10.81
CA GLY A 190 22.19 -18.52 -9.62
C GLY A 190 20.72 -18.73 -9.28
N GLU A 191 20.46 -19.28 -8.10
CA GLU A 191 19.11 -19.30 -7.52
C GLU A 191 19.04 -18.32 -6.36
N SER A 192 17.93 -17.59 -6.24
CA SER A 192 17.60 -16.78 -5.08
C SER A 192 16.16 -17.04 -4.66
N GLU A 193 15.91 -17.06 -3.36
CA GLU A 193 14.59 -17.35 -2.81
C GLU A 193 14.35 -16.45 -1.60
N VAL A 194 13.20 -15.79 -1.59
CA VAL A 194 12.78 -14.90 -0.52
C VAL A 194 11.31 -15.17 -0.23
N HIS A 195 10.98 -15.34 1.05
CA HIS A 195 9.61 -15.38 1.54
C HIS A 195 9.48 -14.42 2.70
N LEU A 196 8.32 -13.78 2.79
CA LEU A 196 7.98 -12.96 3.95
C LEU A 196 7.76 -13.83 5.18
N GLU A 197 8.09 -13.27 6.34
CA GLU A 197 7.71 -13.83 7.64
C GLU A 197 6.19 -14.02 7.71
N LYS A 198 5.75 -15.05 8.43
CA LYS A 198 4.35 -15.50 8.44
C LYS A 198 3.37 -14.38 8.84
N GLU A 199 3.78 -13.51 9.74
CA GLU A 199 2.98 -12.39 10.27
C GLU A 199 2.83 -11.26 9.24
N LYS A 200 3.70 -11.20 8.23
CA LYS A 200 3.64 -10.26 7.11
C LYS A 200 2.98 -10.86 5.87
N GLN A 201 2.63 -12.15 5.88
CA GLN A 201 1.89 -12.79 4.81
C GLN A 201 0.39 -12.43 4.90
N PRO A 202 -0.32 -12.32 3.76
CA PRO A 202 -1.73 -11.97 3.75
C PRO A 202 -2.55 -13.00 4.53
N TRP A 203 -3.41 -12.51 5.40
CA TRP A 203 -4.32 -13.37 6.15
C TRP A 203 -5.43 -13.94 5.26
N ASN A 204 -5.86 -15.14 5.61
CA ASN A 204 -6.93 -15.86 4.93
C ASN A 204 -8.25 -15.11 5.04
N GLY A 205 -8.94 -14.87 3.94
CA GLY A 205 -10.23 -14.21 3.96
C GLY A 205 -10.96 -14.46 2.67
N TRP A 206 -12.22 -14.03 2.62
CA TRP A 206 -13.02 -14.12 1.42
C TRP A 206 -12.91 -12.86 0.57
N PHE A 207 -13.24 -12.96 -0.72
CA PHE A 207 -13.40 -11.79 -1.58
C PHE A 207 -14.75 -11.09 -1.36
N TRP A 208 -15.64 -11.64 -0.53
CA TRP A 208 -16.96 -11.07 -0.23
C TRP A 208 -17.77 -10.74 -1.49
N PRO A 209 -18.30 -11.78 -2.17
CA PRO A 209 -19.15 -11.58 -3.35
C PRO A 209 -20.30 -10.62 -3.04
N PHE A 210 -20.72 -9.84 -4.03
CA PHE A 210 -21.77 -8.84 -3.84
C PHE A 210 -23.05 -9.44 -3.22
N GLY A 211 -23.59 -8.75 -2.22
CA GLY A 211 -24.73 -9.23 -1.43
C GLY A 211 -24.41 -10.15 -0.26
N SER A 212 -23.22 -10.75 -0.20
CA SER A 212 -22.83 -11.57 0.97
C SER A 212 -22.74 -10.74 2.27
N LEU A 213 -22.46 -9.44 2.14
CA LEU A 213 -22.29 -8.49 3.22
C LEU A 213 -23.60 -8.02 3.87
N THR A 214 -24.74 -8.27 3.21
CA THR A 214 -26.09 -7.78 3.56
C THR A 214 -27.14 -8.89 3.59
N ALA A 215 -26.74 -10.17 3.45
CA ALA A 215 -27.64 -11.29 3.23
C ALA A 215 -28.74 -11.49 4.31
N ASN A 216 -28.50 -11.04 5.54
CA ASN A 216 -29.43 -11.10 6.67
C ASN A 216 -29.02 -10.13 7.78
N SER A 217 -29.87 -9.95 8.80
CA SER A 217 -29.65 -9.01 9.91
C SER A 217 -28.36 -9.22 10.73
N ASN A 218 -27.71 -10.39 10.63
CA ASN A 218 -26.43 -10.68 11.26
C ASN A 218 -25.24 -10.59 10.29
N SER A 219 -25.45 -10.09 9.07
CA SER A 219 -24.37 -9.88 8.11
C SER A 219 -23.49 -8.70 8.52
N PRO A 220 -22.21 -8.65 8.07
CA PRO A 220 -21.25 -7.67 8.54
C PRO A 220 -21.72 -6.22 8.48
N LEU A 221 -22.35 -5.79 7.39
CA LEU A 221 -22.79 -4.40 7.26
C LEU A 221 -24.02 -4.07 8.12
N HIS A 222 -24.89 -5.03 8.41
CA HIS A 222 -25.98 -4.84 9.36
C HIS A 222 -25.48 -4.75 10.80
N ILE A 223 -24.45 -5.51 11.16
CA ILE A 223 -23.77 -5.38 12.46
C ILE A 223 -23.14 -3.99 12.57
N PHE A 224 -22.44 -3.56 11.52
CA PHE A 224 -21.80 -2.26 11.45
C PHE A 224 -22.79 -1.10 11.54
N ASP A 225 -23.94 -1.18 10.87
CA ASP A 225 -24.98 -0.15 10.95
C ASP A 225 -25.55 0.01 12.36
N ARG A 226 -25.74 -1.10 13.09
CA ARG A 226 -26.12 -1.03 14.51
C ARG A 226 -25.01 -0.41 15.36
N PHE A 227 -23.75 -0.71 15.06
CA PHE A 227 -22.63 -0.11 15.77
C PHE A 227 -22.60 1.41 15.56
N VAL A 228 -22.71 1.86 14.31
CA VAL A 228 -22.78 3.30 13.98
C VAL A 228 -23.95 3.99 14.68
N GLU A 229 -25.12 3.34 14.72
CA GLU A 229 -26.29 3.87 15.42
C GLU A 229 -26.05 4.04 16.92
N LYS A 230 -25.41 3.06 17.56
CA LYS A 230 -25.10 3.13 19.00
C LYS A 230 -23.95 4.07 19.31
N TYR A 231 -22.94 4.14 18.45
CA TYR A 231 -21.73 4.92 18.67
C TYR A 231 -21.93 6.41 18.35
N LEU A 232 -22.58 6.74 17.22
CA LEU A 232 -22.77 8.11 16.76
C LEU A 232 -24.18 8.67 17.03
N GLY A 233 -25.13 7.83 17.49
CA GLY A 233 -26.53 8.23 17.64
C GLY A 233 -27.25 8.49 16.31
N LYS A 234 -26.69 8.01 15.18
CA LYS A 234 -27.22 8.22 13.83
C LYS A 234 -27.48 6.88 13.16
N LYS A 235 -28.64 6.72 12.53
CA LYS A 235 -29.00 5.50 11.79
C LYS A 235 -27.89 5.14 10.78
N GLY A 236 -27.33 3.93 10.90
CA GLY A 236 -26.41 3.36 9.92
C GLY A 236 -27.09 3.15 8.57
N LYS A 237 -26.32 3.28 7.48
CA LYS A 237 -26.80 3.20 6.09
C LYS A 237 -25.90 2.33 5.20
N ALA A 238 -24.89 1.68 5.75
CA ALA A 238 -23.94 0.88 4.99
C ALA A 238 -24.63 -0.30 4.30
N SER A 239 -25.48 -1.06 4.99
CA SER A 239 -26.17 -2.20 4.36
C SER A 239 -27.13 -1.76 3.26
N GLU A 240 -27.90 -0.69 3.52
CA GLU A 240 -28.87 -0.13 2.56
C GLU A 240 -28.16 0.37 1.29
N TRP A 241 -27.03 1.06 1.45
CA TRP A 241 -26.22 1.52 0.32
C TRP A 241 -25.66 0.35 -0.49
N GLU A 242 -25.13 -0.68 0.17
CA GLU A 242 -24.55 -1.85 -0.51
C GLU A 242 -25.59 -2.58 -1.36
N ASP A 243 -26.78 -2.82 -0.81
CA ASP A 243 -27.87 -3.48 -1.53
C ASP A 243 -28.37 -2.68 -2.74
N HIS A 244 -28.31 -1.35 -2.66
CA HIS A 244 -28.75 -0.44 -3.71
C HIS A 244 -27.71 -0.28 -4.83
N ASN A 245 -26.42 -0.26 -4.50
CA ASN A 245 -25.35 0.10 -5.43
C ASN A 245 -24.56 -1.12 -5.96
N ARG A 246 -24.83 -2.34 -5.47
CA ARG A 246 -24.17 -3.53 -5.99
C ARG A 246 -24.51 -3.78 -7.49
N PRO A 247 -23.55 -4.24 -8.30
CA PRO A 247 -23.82 -4.65 -9.67
C PRO A 247 -24.86 -5.77 -9.77
N GLY A 248 -25.71 -5.73 -10.80
CA GLY A 248 -26.74 -6.74 -11.03
C GLY A 248 -26.22 -8.10 -11.55
N ASN A 249 -24.97 -8.18 -12.03
CA ASN A 249 -24.32 -9.41 -12.51
C ASN A 249 -23.37 -9.97 -11.42
N VAL A 250 -23.52 -11.24 -11.08
CA VAL A 250 -23.21 -11.83 -9.77
C VAL A 250 -21.83 -12.51 -9.66
N VAL A 251 -20.85 -12.14 -10.49
CA VAL A 251 -19.51 -12.76 -10.44
C VAL A 251 -18.49 -11.89 -9.67
N GLY A 252 -18.79 -10.60 -9.45
CA GLY A 252 -17.90 -9.66 -8.78
C GLY A 252 -17.97 -9.67 -7.24
N GLY A 253 -17.01 -8.99 -6.63
CA GLY A 253 -16.96 -8.74 -5.20
C GLY A 253 -15.81 -7.82 -4.84
N HIS A 254 -15.28 -7.97 -3.63
CA HIS A 254 -14.28 -7.11 -3.01
C HIS A 254 -12.88 -7.76 -2.98
N CYS A 255 -12.44 -8.41 -4.07
CA CYS A 255 -11.13 -9.09 -4.11
C CYS A 255 -9.96 -8.10 -3.95
N ASN A 256 -10.07 -6.91 -4.53
CA ASN A 256 -9.16 -5.77 -4.33
C ASN A 256 -9.16 -5.32 -2.86
N GLY A 257 -10.34 -5.21 -2.25
CA GLY A 257 -10.47 -4.82 -0.85
C GLY A 257 -9.85 -5.82 0.11
N TRP A 258 -10.00 -7.13 -0.12
CA TRP A 258 -9.30 -8.16 0.65
C TRP A 258 -7.78 -8.10 0.45
N SER A 259 -7.34 -7.94 -0.80
CA SER A 259 -5.89 -7.82 -1.10
C SER A 259 -5.29 -6.63 -0.37
N ALA A 260 -5.93 -5.46 -0.42
CA ALA A 260 -5.51 -4.27 0.31
C ALA A 260 -5.52 -4.49 1.82
N ALA A 261 -6.65 -4.96 2.37
CA ALA A 261 -6.82 -5.11 3.81
C ALA A 261 -5.83 -6.13 4.41
N SER A 262 -5.54 -7.22 3.69
CA SER A 262 -4.61 -8.26 4.12
C SER A 262 -3.14 -7.84 4.11
N ILE A 263 -2.82 -6.73 3.43
CA ILE A 263 -1.49 -6.11 3.41
C ILE A 263 -1.39 -4.97 4.43
N LEU A 264 -2.43 -4.14 4.51
CA LEU A 264 -2.43 -2.92 5.32
C LEU A 264 -2.66 -3.19 6.80
N TYR A 265 -3.41 -4.23 7.16
CA TYR A 265 -3.84 -4.46 8.53
C TYR A 265 -3.42 -5.83 9.08
N PRO A 266 -3.16 -5.92 10.39
CA PRO A 266 -2.97 -7.21 11.04
C PRO A 266 -4.23 -8.07 10.92
N GLU A 267 -4.06 -9.37 11.02
CA GLU A 267 -5.21 -10.26 11.06
C GLU A 267 -6.05 -9.98 12.32
N PRO A 268 -7.37 -9.72 12.19
CA PRO A 268 -8.21 -9.51 13.36
C PRO A 268 -8.22 -10.71 14.31
N GLU A 269 -8.37 -10.42 15.61
CA GLU A 269 -8.51 -11.44 16.65
C GLU A 269 -9.77 -12.31 16.45
N GLU A 270 -9.84 -13.46 17.14
CA GLU A 270 -10.98 -14.39 17.01
C GLU A 270 -12.32 -13.71 17.34
N LYS A 271 -12.33 -12.91 18.41
CA LYS A 271 -13.50 -12.20 18.91
C LYS A 271 -13.06 -10.91 19.61
N VAL A 272 -13.76 -9.82 19.31
CA VAL A 272 -13.56 -8.53 19.96
C VAL A 272 -14.89 -8.04 20.51
N TYR A 273 -15.02 -7.96 21.84
CA TYR A 273 -16.26 -7.52 22.49
C TYR A 273 -16.54 -6.04 22.20
N SER A 274 -17.74 -5.70 21.69
CA SER A 274 -18.22 -4.33 21.48
C SER A 274 -19.16 -3.92 22.60
N PRO A 275 -18.76 -2.94 23.45
CA PRO A 275 -19.64 -2.39 24.47
C PRO A 275 -20.89 -1.72 23.88
N GLU A 276 -20.74 -1.07 22.72
CA GLU A 276 -21.84 -0.36 22.04
C GLU A 276 -22.95 -1.32 21.61
N LEU A 277 -22.57 -2.53 21.21
CA LEU A 277 -23.49 -3.58 20.78
C LEU A 277 -23.84 -4.59 21.87
N GLY A 278 -23.07 -4.66 22.95
CA GLY A 278 -23.23 -5.68 23.98
C GLY A 278 -22.97 -7.11 23.49
N GLN A 279 -22.13 -7.28 22.46
CA GLN A 279 -21.82 -8.58 21.84
C GLN A 279 -20.38 -8.64 21.32
N ASP A 280 -19.89 -9.86 21.12
CA ASP A 280 -18.64 -10.10 20.39
C ASP A 280 -18.81 -9.81 18.89
N ILE A 281 -17.79 -9.19 18.31
CA ILE A 281 -17.58 -9.10 16.87
C ILE A 281 -16.60 -10.20 16.51
N ASP A 282 -17.05 -11.15 15.69
CA ASP A 282 -16.20 -12.27 15.29
C ASP A 282 -15.20 -11.87 14.19
N ARG A 283 -14.12 -12.65 14.06
CA ARG A 283 -13.09 -12.43 13.04
C ARG A 283 -13.66 -12.30 11.62
N LYS A 284 -14.69 -13.10 11.31
CA LYS A 284 -15.32 -13.11 9.98
C LYS A 284 -15.90 -11.73 9.66
N THR A 285 -16.64 -11.16 10.61
CA THR A 285 -17.20 -9.81 10.51
C THR A 285 -16.09 -8.77 10.42
N SER A 286 -15.06 -8.85 11.28
CA SER A 286 -13.94 -7.92 11.26
C SER A 286 -13.19 -7.91 9.92
N LYS A 287 -12.91 -9.09 9.36
CA LYS A 287 -12.28 -9.22 8.03
C LYS A 287 -13.15 -8.64 6.93
N ALA A 288 -14.46 -8.88 6.96
CA ALA A 288 -15.40 -8.30 6.01
C ALA A 288 -15.39 -6.76 6.05
N LEU A 289 -15.46 -6.18 7.25
CA LEU A 289 -15.46 -4.72 7.41
C LEU A 289 -14.16 -4.09 6.93
N LEU A 290 -13.01 -4.69 7.26
CA LEU A 290 -11.72 -4.23 6.76
C LEU A 290 -11.64 -4.31 5.23
N THR A 291 -12.08 -5.42 4.64
CA THR A 291 -12.14 -5.58 3.18
C THR A 291 -12.99 -4.48 2.52
N VAL A 292 -14.18 -4.20 3.04
CA VAL A 292 -15.07 -3.18 2.47
C VAL A 292 -14.48 -1.78 2.62
N SER A 293 -13.95 -1.43 3.80
CA SER A 293 -13.28 -0.14 4.02
C SER A 293 -12.01 0.04 3.19
N SER A 294 -11.39 -1.05 2.75
CA SER A 294 -10.17 -1.05 1.92
C SER A 294 -10.47 -1.26 0.44
N PHE A 295 -11.74 -1.19 0.03
CA PHE A 295 -12.11 -1.33 -1.38
C PHE A 295 -11.44 -0.25 -2.24
N CYS A 296 -11.32 0.95 -1.70
CA CYS A 296 -10.51 2.02 -2.27
C CYS A 296 -9.28 2.25 -1.41
N VAL A 297 -8.12 2.35 -2.06
CA VAL A 297 -6.85 2.73 -1.42
C VAL A 297 -6.09 3.63 -2.37
N HIS A 298 -5.18 4.44 -1.82
CA HIS A 298 -4.04 4.89 -2.61
C HIS A 298 -3.11 3.71 -2.84
N TRP A 299 -2.54 3.62 -4.03
CA TRP A 299 -1.66 2.52 -4.42
C TRP A 299 -0.45 3.02 -5.20
N ALA A 300 0.68 2.31 -5.12
CA ALA A 300 1.69 2.38 -6.16
C ALA A 300 1.30 1.34 -7.23
N PHE A 301 1.06 1.77 -8.46
CA PHE A 301 0.57 0.92 -9.56
C PHE A 301 1.68 0.67 -10.58
N TYR A 302 1.84 -0.58 -11.00
CA TYR A 302 2.88 -1.02 -11.92
C TYR A 302 2.29 -1.83 -13.06
N GLY A 303 2.44 -1.29 -14.26
CA GLY A 303 1.80 -1.81 -15.47
C GLY A 303 0.53 -1.06 -15.82
N LYS A 304 -0.32 -1.68 -16.63
CA LYS A 304 -1.61 -1.16 -17.09
C LYS A 304 -2.63 -2.28 -16.95
N ARG A 305 -3.89 -1.90 -16.88
CA ARG A 305 -4.99 -2.86 -16.90
C ARG A 305 -5.45 -3.14 -18.32
N PHE A 306 -5.86 -4.37 -18.58
CA PHE A 306 -6.52 -4.76 -19.82
C PHE A 306 -7.91 -4.09 -19.97
N TYR A 307 -8.05 -3.20 -20.96
CA TYR A 307 -9.30 -2.50 -21.29
C TYR A 307 -9.87 -2.85 -22.67
N LEU A 308 -9.64 -4.08 -23.17
CA LEU A 308 -10.18 -4.58 -24.47
C LEU A 308 -9.61 -3.90 -25.73
N SER A 309 -8.54 -3.10 -25.64
CA SER A 309 -7.82 -2.64 -26.83
C SER A 309 -6.87 -3.75 -27.32
N SER A 310 -7.02 -4.13 -28.60
CA SER A 310 -6.15 -4.98 -29.43
C SER A 310 -5.24 -6.04 -28.74
N PRO A 311 -5.27 -7.32 -29.15
CA PRO A 311 -4.38 -8.37 -28.61
C PRO A 311 -2.86 -8.12 -28.68
N LYS A 312 -2.42 -7.10 -29.40
CA LYS A 312 -1.01 -6.66 -29.39
C LYS A 312 -0.65 -5.80 -28.17
N ASP A 313 -1.62 -5.14 -27.55
CA ASP A 313 -1.41 -4.34 -26.34
C ASP A 313 -1.22 -5.28 -25.12
N GLU A 314 -1.66 -6.55 -25.22
CA GLU A 314 -1.59 -7.60 -24.18
C GLU A 314 -0.18 -8.12 -23.85
N GLU A 315 0.83 -7.94 -24.71
CA GLU A 315 2.19 -8.48 -24.48
C GLU A 315 3.07 -7.56 -23.61
N GLU A 316 2.59 -6.35 -23.29
CA GLU A 316 3.39 -5.29 -22.65
C GLU A 316 2.68 -4.59 -21.46
N ASP A 317 1.64 -5.18 -20.88
CA ASP A 317 0.87 -4.56 -19.77
C ASP A 317 1.78 -4.16 -18.61
N ILE A 318 2.71 -5.04 -18.24
CA ILE A 318 3.82 -4.72 -17.33
C ILE A 318 5.14 -5.21 -17.92
N ALA A 319 6.14 -4.33 -17.98
CA ALA A 319 7.46 -4.72 -18.45
C ALA A 319 8.15 -5.67 -17.43
N PRO A 320 8.84 -6.74 -17.88
CA PRO A 320 9.40 -7.76 -16.99
C PRO A 320 10.52 -7.24 -16.08
N GLU A 321 11.27 -6.23 -16.51
CA GLU A 321 12.25 -5.55 -15.65
C GLU A 321 11.57 -4.79 -14.51
N LEU A 322 10.45 -4.12 -14.78
CA LEU A 322 9.66 -3.46 -13.74
C LEU A 322 9.07 -4.50 -12.80
N PHE A 323 8.51 -5.58 -13.36
CA PHE A 323 8.00 -6.71 -12.58
C PHE A 323 9.07 -7.27 -11.62
N HIS A 324 10.27 -7.53 -12.13
CA HIS A 324 11.36 -8.05 -11.32
C HIS A 324 11.79 -7.06 -10.23
N LYS A 325 11.94 -5.78 -10.58
CA LYS A 325 12.33 -4.71 -9.63
C LYS A 325 11.30 -4.52 -8.52
N VAL A 326 10.00 -4.56 -8.82
CA VAL A 326 8.93 -4.47 -7.81
C VAL A 326 9.02 -5.61 -6.80
N LEU A 327 9.25 -6.84 -7.25
CA LEU A 327 9.40 -7.99 -6.35
C LEU A 327 10.64 -7.86 -5.46
N LEU A 328 11.78 -7.45 -6.03
CA LEU A 328 12.98 -7.20 -5.25
C LEU A 328 12.75 -6.08 -4.22
N TYR A 329 12.13 -4.98 -4.64
CA TYR A 329 11.90 -3.82 -3.78
C TYR A 329 10.94 -4.15 -2.64
N TYR A 330 9.70 -4.53 -2.94
CA TYR A 330 8.69 -4.71 -1.91
C TYR A 330 8.90 -5.98 -1.08
N ILE A 331 9.17 -7.12 -1.71
CA ILE A 331 9.27 -8.39 -0.97
C ILE A 331 10.61 -8.51 -0.25
N LYS A 332 11.74 -8.27 -0.94
CA LYS A 332 13.07 -8.47 -0.34
C LYS A 332 13.54 -7.28 0.49
N LYS A 333 13.38 -6.05 0.00
CA LYS A 333 13.89 -4.85 0.71
C LYS A 333 12.90 -4.36 1.76
N LEU A 334 11.61 -4.21 1.45
CA LEU A 334 10.61 -3.70 2.41
C LEU A 334 9.98 -4.78 3.29
N GLY A 335 10.04 -6.04 2.88
CA GLY A 335 9.32 -7.12 3.55
C GLY A 335 7.80 -6.95 3.49
N LYS A 336 7.29 -6.35 2.39
CA LYS A 336 5.88 -5.98 2.19
C LYS A 336 5.29 -6.78 1.02
N PRO A 337 4.11 -7.41 1.16
CA PRO A 337 3.47 -8.12 0.05
C PRO A 337 3.07 -7.20 -1.10
N VAL A 338 2.90 -7.79 -2.29
CA VAL A 338 2.50 -7.09 -3.52
C VAL A 338 1.21 -7.70 -4.05
N ALA A 339 0.19 -6.89 -4.33
CA ALA A 339 -1.02 -7.36 -4.98
C ALA A 339 -0.81 -7.47 -6.50
N MET A 340 -1.47 -8.41 -7.15
CA MET A 340 -1.31 -8.70 -8.56
C MET A 340 -2.61 -9.22 -9.15
N ASP A 341 -2.96 -8.70 -10.33
CA ASP A 341 -3.85 -9.40 -11.23
C ASP A 341 -3.03 -10.34 -12.12
N TYR A 342 -3.18 -11.64 -11.86
CA TYR A 342 -2.39 -12.65 -12.56
C TYR A 342 -2.96 -13.00 -13.93
N TYR A 343 -4.19 -12.58 -14.23
CA TYR A 343 -4.91 -12.99 -15.42
C TYR A 343 -5.08 -11.78 -16.35
N PRO A 344 -4.40 -11.74 -17.50
CA PRO A 344 -4.53 -10.66 -18.48
C PRO A 344 -5.84 -10.84 -19.26
N GLY A 345 -6.96 -10.51 -18.65
CA GLY A 345 -8.26 -10.65 -19.27
C GLY A 345 -9.29 -9.70 -18.69
N TYR A 346 -10.53 -9.81 -19.19
CA TYR A 346 -11.60 -8.88 -18.83
C TYR A 346 -11.92 -8.84 -17.33
N TRP A 347 -11.82 -9.98 -16.65
CA TRP A 347 -12.11 -10.10 -15.23
C TRP A 347 -10.84 -9.85 -14.42
N VAL A 348 -10.95 -8.94 -13.46
CA VAL A 348 -9.87 -8.65 -12.52
C VAL A 348 -9.94 -9.61 -11.35
N ASP A 349 -8.85 -10.33 -11.09
CA ASP A 349 -8.74 -11.26 -9.96
C ASP A 349 -7.47 -10.98 -9.14
N ASN A 350 -7.63 -10.15 -8.10
CA ASN A 350 -6.51 -9.75 -7.26
C ASN A 350 -6.07 -10.88 -6.33
N THR A 351 -4.79 -11.25 -6.46
CA THR A 351 -4.07 -12.14 -5.57
C THR A 351 -2.92 -11.39 -4.91
N VAL A 352 -2.36 -11.93 -3.82
CA VAL A 352 -1.26 -11.28 -3.10
C VAL A 352 0.00 -12.15 -3.14
N ILE A 353 1.12 -11.56 -3.52
CA ILE A 353 2.44 -12.19 -3.58
C ILE A 353 3.16 -11.95 -2.26
N SER A 354 3.72 -13.00 -1.65
CA SER A 354 4.49 -12.93 -0.41
C SER A 354 5.89 -13.52 -0.51
N GLY A 355 6.28 -13.97 -1.69
CA GLY A 355 7.56 -14.63 -1.88
C GLY A 355 7.83 -14.95 -3.33
N TYR A 356 9.10 -15.20 -3.63
CA TYR A 356 9.54 -15.63 -4.93
C TYR A 356 10.73 -16.57 -4.81
N LYS A 357 10.89 -17.40 -5.83
CA LYS A 357 12.12 -18.12 -6.14
C LYS A 357 12.52 -17.82 -7.57
N PHE A 358 13.70 -17.24 -7.76
CA PHE A 358 14.27 -16.95 -9.07
C PHE A 358 15.37 -17.95 -9.40
N LYS A 359 15.35 -18.46 -10.63
CA LYS A 359 16.46 -19.20 -11.25
C LYS A 359 16.98 -18.37 -12.42
N ILE A 360 18.18 -17.83 -12.24
CA ILE A 360 18.78 -16.86 -13.15
C ILE A 360 19.94 -17.52 -13.88
N LYS A 361 19.93 -17.47 -15.20
CA LYS A 361 21.00 -18.00 -16.07
C LYS A 361 21.49 -16.90 -16.99
N ARG A 362 22.79 -16.61 -16.96
CA ARG A 362 23.44 -15.80 -18.00
C ARG A 362 23.41 -16.59 -19.31
N LEU A 363 23.11 -15.93 -20.42
CA LEU A 363 23.14 -16.57 -21.74
C LEU A 363 24.58 -16.61 -22.25
N GLU A 364 25.07 -17.80 -22.66
CA GLU A 364 26.48 -18.03 -23.00
C GLU A 364 27.00 -17.08 -24.10
N ASP A 365 26.15 -16.74 -25.07
CA ASP A 365 26.50 -15.86 -26.20
C ASP A 365 26.19 -14.36 -25.97
N HIS A 366 25.73 -13.98 -24.77
CA HIS A 366 25.34 -12.61 -24.45
C HIS A 366 25.80 -12.19 -23.06
N GLU A 367 26.84 -11.35 -23.01
CA GLU A 367 27.42 -10.86 -21.76
C GLU A 367 26.42 -10.14 -20.85
N TYR A 368 25.53 -9.35 -21.45
CA TYR A 368 24.60 -8.47 -20.75
C TYR A 368 23.17 -9.00 -20.69
N LYS A 369 22.97 -10.31 -20.88
CA LYS A 369 21.63 -10.89 -20.96
C LYS A 369 21.46 -12.13 -20.09
N TYR A 370 20.37 -12.10 -19.32
CA TYR A 370 20.01 -13.13 -18.37
C TYR A 370 18.62 -13.66 -18.68
N ARG A 371 18.42 -14.96 -18.53
CA ARG A 371 17.11 -15.59 -18.44
C ARG A 371 16.74 -15.77 -16.98
N VAL A 372 15.52 -15.42 -16.62
CA VAL A 372 14.94 -15.64 -15.30
C VAL A 372 13.74 -16.57 -15.45
N ASP A 373 13.74 -17.67 -14.69
CA ASP A 373 12.54 -18.46 -14.42
C ASP A 373 12.12 -18.16 -12.95
N ALA A 374 10.93 -17.61 -12.76
CA ALA A 374 10.45 -17.08 -11.49
C ALA A 374 9.22 -17.87 -10.99
N ASP A 375 9.29 -18.46 -9.81
CA ASP A 375 8.17 -19.10 -9.11
C ASP A 375 7.72 -18.18 -7.97
N LEU A 376 6.50 -17.65 -8.03
CA LEU A 376 5.92 -16.77 -7.02
C LEU A 376 5.05 -17.53 -6.03
N THR A 377 5.21 -17.23 -4.75
CA THR A 377 4.27 -17.60 -3.68
C THR A 377 3.09 -16.64 -3.71
N THR A 378 1.96 -17.06 -4.30
CA THR A 378 0.74 -16.24 -4.41
C THR A 378 -0.35 -16.75 -3.48
N HIS A 379 -1.12 -15.84 -2.89
CA HIS A 379 -2.19 -16.13 -1.96
C HIS A 379 -3.54 -15.82 -2.59
N TYR A 380 -4.52 -16.68 -2.33
CA TYR A 380 -5.88 -16.52 -2.82
C TYR A 380 -6.87 -16.54 -1.66
N TYR A 381 -7.97 -15.82 -1.86
CA TYR A 381 -9.08 -15.77 -0.92
C TYR A 381 -9.85 -17.10 -0.87
N THR A 382 -10.45 -17.41 0.27
CA THR A 382 -11.39 -18.52 0.44
C THR A 382 -12.56 -18.11 1.31
N GLU A 383 -13.72 -18.74 1.10
CA GLU A 383 -14.90 -18.52 1.96
C GLU A 383 -14.67 -18.96 3.43
N ASN A 384 -13.61 -19.74 3.65
CA ASN A 384 -13.27 -20.28 4.95
C ASN A 384 -12.47 -19.25 5.76
N ASP A 385 -13.12 -18.43 6.58
CA ASP A 385 -12.48 -17.35 7.36
C ASP A 385 -11.64 -17.82 8.58
N LYS A 386 -10.91 -18.93 8.40
CA LYS A 386 -9.96 -19.46 9.38
C LYS A 386 -8.87 -18.45 9.71
N LYS A 387 -8.36 -18.54 10.95
CA LYS A 387 -7.18 -17.80 11.37
C LYS A 387 -5.95 -18.22 10.56
N GLY A 388 -5.09 -17.27 10.25
CA GLY A 388 -3.76 -17.49 9.70
C GLY A 388 -3.65 -17.12 8.23
N VAL A 389 -2.54 -17.54 7.64
CA VAL A 389 -2.13 -17.21 6.27
C VAL A 389 -3.13 -17.75 5.24
N ALA A 390 -3.42 -16.93 4.24
CA ALA A 390 -4.24 -17.30 3.10
C ALA A 390 -3.65 -18.48 2.31
N PRO A 391 -4.47 -19.39 1.76
CA PRO A 391 -3.97 -20.50 0.95
C PRO A 391 -3.03 -20.07 -0.17
N ILE A 392 -2.01 -20.89 -0.41
CA ILE A 392 -0.90 -20.59 -1.33
C ILE A 392 -1.08 -21.34 -2.64
N LYS A 393 -0.74 -20.67 -3.74
CA LYS A 393 -0.54 -21.25 -5.08
C LYS A 393 0.77 -20.73 -5.65
N ILE A 394 1.56 -21.62 -6.24
CA ILE A 394 2.77 -21.23 -6.98
C ILE A 394 2.39 -20.80 -8.39
N ARG A 395 2.88 -19.63 -8.82
CA ARG A 395 2.72 -19.13 -10.18
C ARG A 395 4.08 -18.92 -10.81
N SER A 396 4.28 -19.49 -11.99
CA SER A 396 5.58 -19.47 -12.67
C SER A 396 5.56 -18.50 -13.85
N TYR A 397 6.60 -17.70 -13.97
CA TYR A 397 6.85 -16.77 -15.05
C TYR A 397 8.26 -16.96 -15.60
N SER A 398 8.49 -16.59 -16.86
CA SER A 398 9.83 -16.60 -17.45
C SER A 398 10.03 -15.41 -18.37
N TYR A 399 11.22 -14.81 -18.31
CA TYR A 399 11.57 -13.60 -19.06
C TYR A 399 13.09 -13.47 -19.21
N TYR A 400 13.51 -12.60 -20.13
CA TYR A 400 14.87 -12.11 -20.23
C TYR A 400 15.01 -10.77 -19.53
N LEU A 401 16.20 -10.52 -18.98
CA LEU A 401 16.64 -9.22 -18.49
C LEU A 401 17.95 -8.84 -19.19
N ASP A 402 18.02 -7.59 -19.63
CA ASP A 402 19.24 -6.96 -20.12
C ASP A 402 19.81 -6.04 -19.02
N VAL A 403 21.14 -5.99 -18.91
CA VAL A 403 21.85 -5.16 -17.94
C VAL A 403 22.80 -4.16 -18.60
N ASP A 404 23.18 -3.12 -17.87
CA ASP A 404 24.25 -2.21 -18.28
C ASP A 404 25.66 -2.77 -17.99
N ASP A 405 26.69 -1.96 -18.27
CA ASP A 405 28.09 -2.29 -18.00
C ASP A 405 28.41 -2.53 -16.50
N ASN A 406 27.54 -2.06 -15.60
CA ASN A 406 27.66 -2.26 -14.16
C ASN A 406 26.83 -3.46 -13.66
N GLY A 407 26.16 -4.20 -14.55
CA GLY A 407 25.32 -5.34 -14.17
C GLY A 407 23.96 -4.97 -13.61
N ILE A 408 23.52 -3.72 -13.76
CA ILE A 408 22.23 -3.22 -13.29
C ILE A 408 21.14 -3.49 -14.32
N ILE A 409 19.99 -3.99 -13.86
CA ILE A 409 18.83 -4.27 -14.72
C ILE A 409 18.33 -2.99 -15.41
N THR A 410 18.30 -3.01 -16.74
CA THR A 410 17.85 -1.88 -17.57
C THR A 410 16.56 -2.17 -18.35
N LYS A 411 16.40 -3.38 -18.88
CA LYS A 411 15.28 -3.78 -19.74
C LYS A 411 14.97 -5.25 -19.58
N GLY A 412 13.84 -5.70 -20.12
CA GLY A 412 13.56 -7.11 -20.24
C GLY A 412 12.56 -7.45 -21.34
N LYS A 413 12.32 -8.75 -21.50
CA LYS A 413 11.34 -9.28 -22.46
C LYS A 413 10.70 -10.56 -21.95
N TRP A 414 9.37 -10.63 -21.95
CA TRP A 414 8.63 -11.83 -21.55
C TRP A 414 8.91 -13.03 -22.46
N ILE A 415 8.94 -14.21 -21.86
CA ILE A 415 9.00 -15.52 -22.53
C ILE A 415 7.67 -16.27 -22.30
N SER A 416 7.17 -16.25 -21.06
CA SER A 416 5.81 -16.71 -20.73
C SER A 416 4.79 -15.58 -20.91
N LYS A 417 3.51 -15.88 -20.70
CA LYS A 417 2.51 -14.84 -20.47
C LYS A 417 2.85 -14.05 -19.20
N ASN A 418 2.62 -12.74 -19.23
CA ASN A 418 2.77 -11.81 -18.12
C ASN A 418 1.50 -11.74 -17.26
N PRO A 419 1.60 -11.28 -16.00
CA PRO A 419 0.43 -10.74 -15.30
C PRO A 419 -0.03 -9.44 -15.97
N ASP A 420 -1.25 -9.00 -15.68
CA ASP A 420 -1.78 -7.73 -16.21
C ASP A 420 -1.03 -6.57 -15.52
N PHE A 421 -1.16 -6.48 -14.20
CA PHE A 421 -0.48 -5.46 -13.40
C PHE A 421 -0.13 -5.95 -11.99
N MET A 422 0.72 -5.18 -11.33
CA MET A 422 0.99 -5.29 -9.90
C MET A 422 0.70 -3.96 -9.23
N TRP A 423 0.30 -4.01 -7.96
CA TRP A 423 0.05 -2.81 -7.20
C TRP A 423 0.33 -3.05 -5.72
N VAL A 424 0.63 -1.96 -5.01
CA VAL A 424 0.90 -2.00 -3.58
C VAL A 424 0.01 -0.99 -2.87
N PRO A 425 -0.87 -1.41 -1.95
CA PRO A 425 -1.67 -0.48 -1.17
C PRO A 425 -0.77 0.37 -0.26
N LEU A 426 -0.99 1.68 -0.27
CA LEU A 426 -0.23 2.67 0.51
C LEU A 426 -1.02 3.14 1.72
N ALA A 427 -2.28 3.49 1.51
CA ALA A 427 -3.20 3.99 2.54
C ALA A 427 -4.65 3.76 2.09
N ALA A 428 -5.57 3.53 3.03
CA ALA A 428 -6.99 3.51 2.71
C ALA A 428 -7.47 4.88 2.20
N ARG A 429 -8.44 4.91 1.30
CA ARG A 429 -8.95 6.15 0.72
C ARG A 429 -10.47 6.13 0.58
N ASN A 430 -11.08 7.30 0.70
CA ASN A 430 -12.41 7.52 0.17
C ASN A 430 -12.36 7.86 -1.33
N CYS A 431 -12.80 6.95 -2.19
CA CYS A 431 -12.79 7.14 -3.64
C CYS A 431 -14.18 7.19 -4.27
N GLY A 432 -15.24 7.46 -3.50
CA GLY A 432 -16.61 7.56 -3.99
C GLY A 432 -17.26 6.27 -4.54
N ARG A 433 -16.46 5.23 -4.81
CA ARG A 433 -16.92 3.92 -5.32
C ARG A 433 -17.10 2.88 -4.22
N GLN A 434 -16.41 3.04 -3.10
CA GLN A 434 -16.65 2.24 -1.91
C GLN A 434 -17.88 2.76 -1.17
N ASN A 435 -18.42 1.91 -0.30
CA ASN A 435 -19.53 2.27 0.57
C ASN A 435 -19.16 3.48 1.45
N PRO A 436 -19.73 4.68 1.21
CA PRO A 436 -19.29 5.91 1.86
C PRO A 436 -19.67 5.94 3.35
N HIS A 437 -20.50 4.99 3.79
CA HIS A 437 -20.88 4.84 5.20
C HIS A 437 -19.90 3.95 5.98
N VAL A 438 -19.01 3.22 5.30
CA VAL A 438 -18.00 2.35 5.91
C VAL A 438 -16.66 3.06 5.89
N THR A 439 -16.43 3.95 6.85
CA THR A 439 -15.16 4.69 6.96
C THR A 439 -14.09 3.86 7.68
N LYS A 440 -12.82 4.10 7.34
CA LYS A 440 -11.66 3.45 7.97
C LYS A 440 -11.70 3.61 9.49
N GLU A 441 -11.95 4.82 9.98
CA GLU A 441 -11.89 5.15 11.41
C GLU A 441 -12.94 4.37 12.20
N LEU A 442 -14.16 4.26 11.66
CA LEU A 442 -15.24 3.52 12.31
C LEU A 442 -14.99 2.01 12.26
N VAL A 443 -14.42 1.50 11.17
CA VAL A 443 -14.03 0.08 11.06
C VAL A 443 -12.89 -0.26 12.01
N GLU A 444 -11.82 0.53 12.06
CA GLU A 444 -10.74 0.33 13.02
C GLU A 444 -11.24 0.43 14.46
N LYS A 445 -12.20 1.33 14.74
CA LYS A 445 -12.80 1.46 16.07
C LYS A 445 -13.51 0.19 16.52
N ILE A 446 -14.35 -0.41 15.66
CA ILE A 446 -15.09 -1.62 16.00
C ILE A 446 -14.19 -2.87 15.99
N VAL A 447 -13.18 -2.91 15.12
CA VAL A 447 -12.30 -4.08 14.94
C VAL A 447 -11.12 -4.10 15.93
N TYR A 448 -10.40 -2.99 16.10
CA TYR A 448 -9.16 -2.93 16.89
C TYR A 448 -9.30 -2.18 18.22
N ARG A 449 -10.48 -1.63 18.51
CA ARG A 449 -10.72 -0.82 19.73
C ARG A 449 -9.78 0.37 19.83
N THR A 450 -9.36 0.93 18.71
CA THR A 450 -8.47 2.10 18.70
C THR A 450 -9.09 3.19 19.57
N PRO A 451 -8.34 3.76 20.53
CA PRO A 451 -8.80 4.91 21.30
C PRO A 451 -9.25 5.99 20.33
N THR A 452 -10.38 6.61 20.60
CA THR A 452 -10.78 7.77 19.80
C THR A 452 -9.72 8.84 20.04
N ILE A 453 -9.19 9.46 18.98
CA ILE A 453 -8.64 10.81 19.13
C ILE A 453 -9.82 11.61 19.67
N GLN A 454 -9.79 11.94 20.95
CA GLN A 454 -10.82 12.77 21.55
C GLN A 454 -10.90 14.02 20.70
N ASP A 455 -12.09 14.32 20.17
CA ASP A 455 -12.39 15.67 19.72
C ASP A 455 -12.02 16.60 20.90
N PRO A 456 -11.00 17.46 20.76
CA PRO A 456 -10.53 18.29 21.87
C PRO A 456 -11.59 19.30 22.35
N GLY A 457 -12.78 19.33 21.74
CA GLY A 457 -13.91 20.18 22.10
C GLY A 457 -15.00 19.57 23.01
N GLN A 458 -14.94 18.29 23.40
CA GLN A 458 -15.92 17.72 24.34
C GLN A 458 -15.32 17.56 25.75
N ASP A 459 -15.51 18.61 26.54
CA ASP A 459 -15.37 18.60 28.00
C ASP A 459 -16.26 17.50 28.61
N PRO A 460 -15.69 16.48 29.29
CA PRO A 460 -16.48 15.52 30.03
C PRO A 460 -16.95 16.20 31.31
N GLY A 461 -18.09 16.88 31.20
CA GLY A 461 -18.71 17.63 32.30
C GLY A 461 -18.91 16.85 33.60
#